data_AF-A0A7C6SHS5-F1
#
_entry.id   AF-A0A7C6SHS5-F1
#
_cell.length_a   1.000
_cell.length_b   1.000
_cell.length_c   1.000
_cell.angle_alpha   90.00
_cell.angle_beta   90.00
_cell.angle_gamma   90.00
#
_symmetry.space_group_name_H-M   'P 1'
#
loop_
_entity.id
_entity.type
_entity.pdbx_description
1 polymer ?
#
loop_
_entity_poly.entity_id
_entity_poly.type
_entity_poly.pdbx_seq_one_letter_code
_entity_poly.pdbx_strand_id
1 'polypeptide(L)' 'MDKTMKRLAFLSFILGFGFVVFGQLNFSYKGLGFEFVGLGLILLALYLYNKKYQ' A
#
# COMPACT_ATOMS: atom_id res chain seq x y z
N MET A 1 4.80 -6.26 -17.74
CA MET A 1 4.20 -6.53 -16.41
C MET A 1 3.15 -7.61 -16.54
N ASP A 2 3.42 -8.77 -15.96
CA ASP A 2 2.52 -9.92 -15.95
C ASP A 2 1.16 -9.60 -15.32
N LYS A 3 0.12 -10.30 -15.77
CA LYS A 3 -1.25 -10.16 -15.25
C LYS A 3 -1.29 -10.33 -13.72
N THR A 4 -0.45 -11.22 -13.19
CA THR A 4 -0.25 -11.48 -11.77
C THR A 4 0.33 -10.27 -11.03
N MET A 5 1.35 -9.61 -11.59
CA MET A 5 1.96 -8.43 -10.97
C MET A 5 1.00 -7.23 -10.94
N LYS A 6 0.17 -7.06 -11.98
CA LYS A 6 -0.86 -6.00 -12.02
C LYS A 6 -1.88 -6.17 -10.90
N ARG A 7 -2.34 -7.40 -10.69
CA ARG A 7 -3.25 -7.76 -9.59
C ARG A 7 -2.60 -7.50 -8.25
N LEU A 8 -1.33 -7.88 -8.09
CA LEU A 8 -0.58 -7.66 -6.86
C LEU A 8 -0.47 -6.16 -6.52
N ALA A 9 -0.03 -5.34 -7.48
CA ALA A 9 0.10 -3.89 -7.27
C ALA A 9 -1.26 -3.25 -6.91
N PHE A 10 -2.33 -3.65 -7.58
CA PHE A 10 -3.67 -3.14 -7.28
C PHE A 10 -4.18 -3.56 -5.89
N LEU A 11 -3.95 -4.82 -5.50
CA LEU A 11 -4.26 -5.32 -4.15
C LEU A 11 -3.45 -4.59 -3.08
N SER A 12 -2.15 -4.42 -3.29
CA SER A 12 -1.27 -3.68 -2.38
C SER A 12 -1.71 -2.22 -2.22
N PHE A 13 -2.17 -1.58 -3.30
CA PHE A 13 -2.69 -0.22 -3.25
C PHE A 13 -3.99 -0.12 -2.44
N ILE A 14 -4.98 -1.00 -2.69
CA ILE A 14 -6.25 -1.01 -1.95
C ILE A 14 -6.02 -1.29 -0.47
N LEU A 15 -5.23 -2.31 -0.15
CA LEU A 15 -4.92 -2.66 1.24
C LEU A 15 -4.13 -1.53 1.92
N GLY A 16 -3.13 -0.97 1.24
CA GLY A 16 -2.33 0.14 1.77
C GLY A 16 -3.19 1.37 2.06
N PHE A 17 -4.06 1.75 1.13
CA PHE A 17 -5.00 2.86 1.31
C PHE A 17 -5.95 2.61 2.49
N GLY A 18 -6.51 1.40 2.60
CA GLY A 18 -7.38 1.03 3.71
C GLY A 18 -6.67 1.10 5.07
N PHE A 19 -5.41 0.67 5.14
CA PHE A 19 -4.58 0.77 6.34
C PHE A 19 -4.27 2.21 6.73
N VAL A 20 -3.99 3.09 5.76
CA VAL A 20 -3.78 4.53 6.03
C VAL A 20 -5.07 5.17 6.57
N VAL A 21 -6.21 4.94 5.93
CA VAL A 21 -7.51 5.48 6.39
C VAL A 21 -7.84 4.94 7.79
N PHE A 22 -7.63 3.66 8.04
CA PHE A 22 -7.85 3.07 9.36
C PHE A 22 -6.89 3.62 10.42
N GLY A 23 -5.63 3.84 10.07
CA GLY A 23 -4.64 4.46 10.94
C GLY A 23 -5.01 5.89 11.32
N GLN A 24 -5.48 6.70 10.35
CA GLN A 24 -5.94 8.07 10.57
C GLN A 24 -7.18 8.14 11.47
N LEU A 25 -8.06 7.14 11.40
CA LEU A 25 -9.23 7.06 12.30
C LEU A 25 -8.84 6.70 13.75
N ASN A 26 -7.62 6.21 13.97
CA ASN A 26 -7.12 5.78 15.28
C ASN A 26 -5.94 6.66 15.72
N PHE A 27 -6.19 7.84 16.30
CA PHE A 27 -5.16 8.74 16.85
C PHE A 27 -4.45 8.16 18.09
N SER A 28 -3.59 7.16 17.87
CA SER A 28 -2.78 6.49 18.88
C SER A 28 -1.50 5.94 18.24
N TYR A 29 -0.52 5.51 19.04
CA TYR A 29 0.68 4.83 18.56
C TYR A 29 0.38 3.62 17.66
N LYS A 30 -0.76 2.95 17.91
CA LYS A 30 -1.24 1.87 17.04
C LYS A 30 -1.64 2.38 15.65
N GLY A 31 -2.31 3.52 15.56
CA GLY A 31 -2.68 4.17 14.29
C GLY A 31 -1.48 4.57 13.47
N LEU A 32 -0.44 5.13 14.11
CA LEU A 32 0.84 5.40 13.45
C LEU A 32 1.45 4.13 12.85
N GLY A 33 1.40 3.01 13.57
CA GLY A 33 1.82 1.71 13.04
C GLY A 33 1.03 1.27 11.81
N PHE A 34 -0.30 1.44 11.84
CA PHE A 34 -1.17 1.15 10.69
C PHE A 34 -0.87 2.04 9.49
N GLU A 35 -0.60 3.34 9.71
CA GLU A 35 -0.17 4.26 8.65
C GLU A 35 1.16 3.86 8.03
N PHE A 36 2.16 3.49 8.84
CA PHE A 36 3.46 3.01 8.34
C PHE A 36 3.31 1.76 7.46
N VAL A 37 2.51 0.79 7.91
CA VAL A 37 2.21 -0.42 7.12
C VAL A 37 1.47 -0.06 5.83
N GLY A 38 0.49 0.84 5.91
CA GLY A 38 -0.27 1.30 4.76
C GLY A 38 0.58 2.01 3.71
N LEU A 39 1.46 2.92 4.15
CA LEU A 39 2.43 3.61 3.30
C LEU A 39 3.45 2.65 2.68
N GLY A 40 3.92 1.65 3.44
CA GLY A 40 4.81 0.62 2.93
C GLY A 40 4.18 -0.21 1.80
N LEU A 41 2.89 -0.57 1.95
CA LEU A 41 2.13 -1.25 0.90
C LEU A 41 1.91 -0.39 -0.35
N ILE A 42 1.68 0.91 -0.18
CA ILE A 42 1.57 1.86 -1.30
C ILE A 42 2.91 2.00 -2.03
N LEU A 43 4.01 2.07 -1.28
CA LEU A 43 5.37 2.08 -1.84
C LEU A 43 5.67 0.80 -2.64
N LEU A 44 5.26 -0.37 -2.12
CA LEU A 44 5.37 -1.64 -2.83
C LEU A 44 4.57 -1.62 -4.14
N ALA A 45 3.34 -1.10 -4.11
CA ALA A 45 2.50 -0.95 -5.29
C ALA A 45 3.16 -0.03 -6.34
N LEU A 46 3.72 1.10 -5.91
CA LEU A 46 4.47 2.01 -6.77
C LEU A 46 5.73 1.36 -7.34
N TYR A 47 6.47 0.59 -6.55
CA TYR A 47 7.66 -0.11 -7.02
C TYR A 47 7.31 -1.14 -8.10
N LEU A 48 6.27 -1.95 -7.88
CA LEU A 48 5.78 -2.92 -8.86
C LEU A 48 5.27 -2.23 -10.13
N TYR A 49 4.67 -1.06 -9.99
CA TYR A 49 4.26 -0.24 -11.12
C TYR A 49 5.47 0.34 -11.86
N ASN A 50 6.47 0.86 -11.16
CA ASN A 50 7.66 1.44 -11.75
C ASN A 50 8.50 0.41 -12.52
N LYS A 51 8.58 -0.84 -12.01
CA LYS A 51 9.20 -1.98 -12.71
C LYS A 51 8.53 -2.34 -14.04
N LYS A 52 7.37 -1.76 -14.37
CA LYS A 52 6.75 -1.88 -15.70
C LYS A 52 7.36 -0.89 -16.71
N TYR A 53 7.86 0.25 -16.23
CA TYR A 53 8.35 1.36 -17.06
C TYR A 53 9.87 1.32 -17.29
N GLN A 54 10.59 0.58 -16.45
CA GLN A 54 11.96 0.11 -16.72
C GLN A 54 11.92 -1.28 -17.34
#